data_AF-A0A356FDX1-F1
#
_entry.id   AF-A0A356FDX1-F1
#
_cell.length_a   1.000
_cell.length_b   1.000
_cell.length_c   1.000
_cell.angle_alpha   90.00
_cell.angle_beta   90.00
_cell.angle_gamma   90.00
#
_symmetry.space_group_name_H-M   'P 1'
#
loop_
_entity.id
_entity.type
_entity.pdbx_description
1 polymer ?
#
loop_
_entity_poly.entity_id
_entity_poly.type
_entity_poly.pdbx_seq_one_letter_code
_entity_poly.pdbx_strand_id
1 'polypeptide(L)' 'MRKNKFSLSWALLPGILLLLGGLLQGADEKKNRLNFLLITVDDMNWDSLGVNGCKVAGVSPNIDRLASQGLL' A
#
# COMPACT_ATOMS: atom_id res chain seq x y z
N MET A 1 -30.11 -38.18 -35.83
CA MET A 1 -30.23 -37.41 -34.57
C MET A 1 -28.84 -37.04 -34.05
N ARG A 2 -28.26 -35.89 -34.44
CA ARG A 2 -26.96 -35.43 -33.92
C ARG A 2 -26.73 -33.94 -34.18
N LYS A 3 -27.65 -33.09 -33.73
CA LYS A 3 -27.44 -31.64 -33.56
C LYS A 3 -27.61 -31.39 -32.07
N ASN A 4 -26.58 -30.87 -31.38
CA ASN A 4 -26.66 -30.19 -30.06
C ASN A 4 -25.31 -30.07 -29.31
N LYS A 5 -24.19 -30.60 -29.81
CA LYS A 5 -22.90 -30.40 -29.13
C LYS A 5 -22.32 -28.98 -29.26
N PHE A 6 -22.71 -28.22 -30.29
CA PHE A 6 -22.16 -26.89 -30.57
C PHE A 6 -22.83 -25.75 -29.79
N SER A 7 -24.07 -25.94 -29.34
CA SER A 7 -24.81 -24.93 -28.53
C SER A 7 -24.44 -25.00 -27.04
N LEU A 8 -24.05 -26.19 -26.54
CA LEU A 8 -23.73 -26.41 -25.13
C LEU A 8 -22.44 -25.71 -24.68
N SER A 9 -21.47 -25.53 -25.58
CA SER A 9 -20.20 -24.84 -25.29
C SER A 9 -20.35 -23.33 -25.11
N TRP A 10 -21.33 -22.71 -25.78
CA TRP A 10 -21.61 -21.27 -25.65
C TRP A 10 -22.37 -20.91 -24.37
N ALA A 11 -23.14 -21.85 -23.81
CA ALA A 11 -23.86 -21.65 -22.56
C ALA A 11 -22.96 -21.65 -21.30
N LEU A 12 -21.80 -22.33 -21.37
CA LEU A 12 -20.86 -22.45 -20.24
C LEU A 12 -19.83 -21.31 -20.17
N LEU A 13 -19.52 -20.68 -21.31
CA LEU A 13 -18.60 -19.53 -21.41
C LEU A 13 -18.98 -18.34 -20.51
N PRO A 14 -20.23 -17.85 -20.47
CA PRO A 14 -20.58 -16.72 -19.61
C PRO A 14 -20.47 -17.07 -18.12
N GLY A 15 -20.77 -18.31 -17.72
CA GLY A 15 -20.63 -18.77 -16.34
C GLY A 15 -19.18 -18.84 -15.88
N ILE A 16 -18.28 -19.32 -16.75
CA ILE A 16 -16.83 -19.33 -16.50
C ILE A 16 -16.27 -17.91 -16.43
N LEU A 17 -16.74 -17.00 -17.31
CA LEU A 17 -16.32 -15.61 -17.33
C LEU A 17 -16.74 -14.85 -16.06
N LEU A 18 -17.95 -15.11 -15.55
CA LEU A 18 -18.45 -14.59 -14.27
C LEU A 18 -17.66 -15.11 -13.07
N LEU A 19 -17.31 -16.40 -13.05
CA LEU A 19 -16.48 -17.00 -12.00
C LEU A 19 -15.05 -16.44 -11.98
N LEU A 20 -14.45 -16.21 -13.15
CA LEU A 20 -13.14 -15.57 -13.28
C LEU A 20 -13.16 -14.10 -12.85
N GLY A 21 -14.21 -13.35 -13.19
CA GLY A 21 -14.38 -11.95 -12.78
C GLY A 21 -14.45 -11.78 -11.25
N GLY A 22 -15.16 -12.69 -10.57
CA GLY A 22 -15.27 -12.70 -9.11
C GLY A 22 -13.96 -13.04 -8.40
N LEU A 23 -13.15 -13.95 -8.95
CA LEU A 23 -11.82 -14.29 -8.41
C LEU A 23 -10.81 -13.13 -8.53
N LEU A 24 -11.00 -12.25 -9.52
CA LEU A 24 -10.12 -11.09 -9.76
C LEU A 24 -10.56 -9.83 -8.95
N GLN A 25 -11.76 -9.82 -8.39
CA GLN A 25 -12.32 -8.69 -7.62
C GLN A 25 -11.95 -8.76 -6.13
N GLY A 26 -10.65 -8.77 -5.84
CA GLY A 26 -10.11 -8.79 -4.48
C GLY A 26 -9.22 -7.61 -4.10
N ALA A 27 -9.06 -6.60 -4.97
CA ALA A 27 -8.25 -5.43 -4.67
C ALA A 27 -9.14 -4.29 -4.19
N ASP A 28 -9.00 -3.92 -2.92
CA ASP A 28 -9.62 -2.71 -2.37
C ASP A 28 -9.13 -1.47 -3.13
N GLU A 29 -10.04 -0.58 -3.48
CA GLU A 29 -9.70 0.64 -4.21
C GLU A 29 -8.85 1.52 -3.30
N LYS A 30 -7.59 1.75 -3.70
CA LYS A 30 -6.65 2.57 -2.93
C LYS A 30 -7.16 4.01 -2.94
N LYS A 31 -7.95 4.39 -1.94
CA LYS A 31 -8.49 5.74 -1.78
C LYS A 31 -7.33 6.73 -1.73
N ASN A 32 -7.32 7.67 -2.68
CA ASN A 32 -6.29 8.71 -2.80
C ASN A 32 -6.50 9.82 -1.75
N ARG A 33 -6.67 9.44 -0.49
CA ARG A 33 -6.80 10.34 0.66
C ARG A 33 -5.46 10.40 1.36
N LEU A 34 -5.00 11.62 1.62
CA LEU A 34 -3.78 11.82 2.39
C LEU A 34 -3.99 11.30 3.83
N ASN A 35 -3.09 10.43 4.27
CA ASN A 35 -3.01 10.02 5.67
C ASN A 35 -2.07 10.98 6.39
N PHE A 36 -2.47 11.44 7.58
CA PHE A 36 -1.67 12.36 8.39
C PHE A 36 -1.32 11.71 9.72
N LEU A 37 -0.03 11.75 10.08
CA LEU A 37 0.50 11.28 11.36
C LEU A 37 1.35 12.41 11.95
N LEU A 38 0.92 12.93 13.10
CA LEU A 38 1.68 13.92 13.85
C LEU A 38 2.40 13.23 15.01
N ILE A 39 3.72 13.34 15.03
CA ILE A 39 4.56 12.87 16.12
C ILE A 39 5.10 14.11 16.83
N THR A 40 4.76 14.26 18.10
CA THR A 40 5.29 15.32 18.96
C THR A 40 6.16 14.71 20.03
N VAL A 41 7.25 15.39 20.37
CA VAL A 41 8.10 15.02 21.50
C VAL A 41 8.20 16.22 22.42
N ASP A 42 7.98 15.97 23.71
CA ASP A 42 8.08 16.99 24.75
C ASP A 42 9.55 17.32 25.01
N ASP A 43 9.84 18.61 25.24
CA ASP A 43 11.16 19.11 25.65
C ASP A 43 12.38 18.62 24.83
N MET A 44 12.19 18.40 23.53
CA MET A 44 13.28 17.97 22.65
C MET A 44 14.07 19.17 22.13
N ASN A 45 15.37 19.22 22.46
CA ASN A 45 16.26 20.25 21.93
C ASN A 45 16.69 19.95 20.49
N TRP A 46 16.99 21.00 19.71
CA TRP A 46 17.35 20.90 18.29
C TRP A 46 18.56 19.97 18.04
N ASP A 47 19.59 20.03 18.89
CA ASP A 47 20.82 19.23 18.76
C ASP A 47 20.70 17.79 19.29
N SER A 48 19.51 17.37 19.73
CA SER A 48 19.27 16.03 20.27
C SER A 48 19.18 14.95 19.20
N LEU A 49 18.93 15.35 17.94
CA LEU A 49 18.79 14.43 16.81
C LEU A 49 20.13 14.23 16.08
N GLY A 50 20.36 13.01 15.60
CA GLY A 50 21.53 12.67 14.78
C GLY A 50 21.63 13.54 13.54
N VAL A 51 20.51 13.77 12.84
CA VAL A 51 20.45 14.63 11.65
C VAL A 51 20.81 16.10 11.91
N ASN A 52 20.68 16.57 13.16
CA ASN A 52 21.01 17.94 13.58
C ASN A 52 22.42 18.06 14.19
N GLY A 53 23.23 17.01 14.12
CA GLY A 53 24.63 17.03 14.58
C GLY A 53 24.84 16.51 16.00
N CYS A 54 23.91 15.73 16.56
CA CYS A 54 24.13 15.05 17.84
C CYS A 54 25.37 14.15 17.77
N LYS A 55 26.23 14.22 18.78
CA LYS A 55 27.49 13.44 18.83
C LYS A 55 27.28 11.97 19.16
N VAL A 56 26.11 11.62 19.70
CA VAL A 56 25.78 10.24 20.07
C VAL A 56 25.36 9.48 18.80
N ALA A 57 26.20 8.52 18.39
CA ALA A 57 25.95 7.74 17.19
C ALA A 57 24.67 6.91 17.32
N GLY A 58 23.80 7.00 16.31
CA GLY A 58 22.58 6.20 16.25
C GLY A 58 21.50 6.59 17.28
N VAL A 59 21.49 7.84 17.74
CA VAL A 59 20.49 8.33 18.71
C VAL A 59 19.06 8.34 18.16
N SER A 60 18.88 8.63 16.86
CA SER A 60 17.55 8.82 16.25
C SER A 60 17.42 8.19 14.85
N PRO A 61 17.75 6.90 14.66
CA PRO A 61 17.90 6.30 13.32
C PRO A 61 16.62 6.35 12.48
N ASN A 62 15.44 6.29 13.10
CA ASN A 62 14.17 6.39 12.40
C ASN A 62 13.82 7.83 12.00
N ILE A 63 14.14 8.82 12.85
CA ILE A 63 13.93 10.24 12.54
C ILE A 63 14.93 10.71 11.49
N ASP A 64 16.20 10.28 11.61
CA ASP A 64 17.25 10.59 10.64
C ASP A 64 16.89 10.02 9.26
N ARG A 65 16.38 8.78 9.21
CA ARG A 65 15.86 8.18 7.97
C ARG A 65 14.64 8.94 7.43
N LEU A 66 13.69 9.30 8.28
CA LEU A 66 12.50 10.07 7.87
C LEU A 66 12.90 11.43 7.27
N ALA A 67 13.84 12.12 7.90
CA ALA A 67 14.41 13.38 7.42
C ALA A 67 15.07 13.22 6.04
N SER A 68 15.86 12.15 5.83
CA SER A 68 16.47 11.88 4.51
C SER A 68 15.49 11.55 3.38
N GLN A 69 14.27 11.13 3.72
CA GLN A 69 13.22 10.77 2.76
C GLN A 69 12.24 11.92 2.50
N GLY A 70 12.35 13.01 3.25
CA GLY A 70 11.42 14.13 3.24
C GLY A 70 12.12 15.47 3.04
N LEU A 71 11.61 16.48 3.74
CA LEU A 71 12.21 17.80 3.85
C LEU A 71 12.79 17.94 5.26
N LEU A 72 13.98 18.54 5.35
CA LEU A 72 14.66 18.90 6.59
C LEU A 72 14.33 20.33 6.99
#